data_AF-A0A8D6PCX4-F1
#
_entry.id   AF-A0A8D6PCX4-F1
#
_cell.length_a   1.000
_cell.length_b   1.000
_cell.length_c   1.000
_cell.angle_alpha   90.00
_cell.angle_beta   90.00
_cell.angle_gamma   90.00
#
_symmetry.space_group_name_H-M   'P 1'
#
loop_
_entity.id
_entity.type
_entity.pdbx_description
1 polymer ?
#
loop_
_entity_poly.entity_id
_entity_poly.type
_entity_poly.pdbx_seq_one_letter_code
_entity_poly.pdbx_strand_id
1 'polypeptide(L)'
;MIIYFAFLILTTMPFVFSIKCHSCLTYCKTVNGKVDPVNCDCKSPPNEQCSANACFAKVELFADESTAIVQKGCISDFPSGQRGCQYASNMDTIHCFCDQDQCNTRHKLGSYIPSRLPSVECCHCTSRHGEDCDSGCSTNCRGNYCVVDFDGKEQGCGLGYPRLPSFLRVDDYLDYEGDYLCTRYESSASNVMNGCVCTHPSGLCNEFNKTFNYQKKHVIERKHENLHYCYALMHKGYKPFGQEVFKKSSTCEGHYCFISLTTSEIVLESADFKHNYEDHDEFVGAARPRFELQAGCVKVNGNDKVQIGCTVETQGNSSEVLAKHCICDSHLCNFHHLVRGTDDPRPKAAIPGVKQTTNQLNPVRLYTSNKEIDENDILSVMNGVREAQSMTIGAFIWLCIRIF
;
A
#
# COMPACT_ATOMS: atom_id res chain seq x y z
N MET A 1 7.44 16.15 -52.78
CA MET A 1 7.07 15.06 -51.85
C MET A 1 7.84 15.06 -50.52
N ILE A 2 9.10 15.52 -50.45
CA ILE A 2 9.89 15.50 -49.20
C ILE A 2 9.33 16.43 -48.11
N ILE A 3 8.69 17.54 -48.48
CA ILE A 3 8.14 18.52 -47.52
C ILE A 3 6.93 17.96 -46.72
N TYR A 4 6.17 17.02 -47.29
CA TYR A 4 5.04 16.41 -46.58
C TYR A 4 5.48 15.41 -45.49
N PHE A 5 6.65 14.77 -45.64
CA PHE A 5 7.18 13.87 -44.62
C PHE A 5 7.69 14.62 -43.37
N ALA A 6 8.21 15.84 -43.53
CA ALA A 6 8.69 16.63 -42.40
C ALA A 6 7.55 17.08 -41.46
N PHE A 7 6.36 17.37 -42.01
CA PHE A 7 5.20 17.75 -41.20
C PHE A 7 4.57 16.57 -40.45
N LEU A 8 4.70 15.34 -40.96
CA LEU A 8 4.15 14.15 -40.29
C LEU A 8 5.01 13.68 -39.11
N ILE A 9 6.31 13.99 -39.09
CA ILE A 9 7.23 13.61 -38.00
C ILE A 9 7.09 14.56 -36.79
N LEU A 10 6.62 15.81 -36.99
CA LEU A 10 6.51 16.79 -35.89
C LEU A 10 5.27 16.60 -35.00
N THR A 11 4.26 15.82 -35.44
CA THR A 11 3.00 15.65 -34.69
C THR A 11 2.99 14.46 -33.73
N THR A 12 4.10 13.75 -33.55
CA THR A 12 4.20 12.63 -32.60
C THR A 12 5.25 12.85 -31.52
N MET A 13 5.56 14.10 -31.16
CA MET A 13 6.12 14.37 -29.85
C MET A 13 4.97 14.24 -28.85
N PRO A 14 4.87 13.16 -28.05
CA PRO A 14 3.98 13.18 -26.90
C PRO A 14 4.49 14.33 -26.03
N PHE A 15 3.83 15.48 -26.10
CA PHE A 15 3.93 16.46 -25.04
C PHE A 15 3.45 15.72 -23.79
N VAL A 16 4.39 15.27 -22.98
CA VAL A 16 4.11 14.84 -21.61
C VAL A 16 3.66 16.11 -20.91
N PHE A 17 2.36 16.39 -20.98
CA PHE A 17 1.76 17.49 -20.26
C PHE A 17 1.81 17.11 -18.78
N SER A 18 2.82 17.63 -18.10
CA SER A 18 2.82 17.61 -16.64
C SER A 18 1.83 18.67 -16.16
N ILE A 19 0.91 18.27 -15.30
CA ILE A 19 -0.04 19.17 -14.65
C ILE A 19 0.55 19.71 -13.36
N LYS A 20 0.08 20.88 -12.93
CA LYS A 20 0.42 21.50 -11.64
C LYS A 20 -0.61 21.12 -10.58
N CYS A 21 -0.15 20.76 -9.39
CA CYS A 21 -1.03 20.43 -8.27
C CYS A 21 -0.77 21.33 -7.07
N HIS A 22 -1.81 21.60 -6.28
CA HIS A 22 -1.59 22.17 -4.96
C HIS A 22 -0.85 21.16 -4.08
N SER A 23 0.11 21.63 -3.31
CA SER A 23 0.93 20.82 -2.43
C SER A 23 1.00 21.49 -1.07
N CYS A 24 0.27 20.95 -0.10
CA CYS A 24 0.12 21.55 1.22
C CYS A 24 -0.43 20.53 2.22
N LEU A 25 -0.22 20.81 3.50
CA LEU A 25 -0.82 20.10 4.62
C LEU A 25 -1.65 21.10 5.43
N THR A 26 -2.85 20.72 5.82
CA THR A 26 -3.70 21.54 6.70
C THR A 26 -4.53 20.64 7.60
N TYR A 27 -5.11 21.22 8.64
CA TYR A 27 -6.01 20.54 9.55
C TYR A 27 -7.18 21.47 9.92
N CYS A 28 -8.31 20.88 10.28
CA CYS A 28 -9.48 21.62 10.74
C CYS A 28 -10.32 20.76 11.69
N LYS A 29 -11.25 21.40 12.42
CA LYS A 29 -12.26 20.66 13.19
C LYS A 29 -13.26 19.99 12.26
N THR A 30 -13.70 18.79 12.62
CA THR A 30 -14.79 18.10 11.91
C THR A 30 -16.14 18.74 12.27
N VAL A 31 -17.10 18.65 11.34
CA VAL A 31 -18.49 19.06 11.54
C VAL A 31 -19.34 17.80 11.48
N ASN A 32 -19.97 17.43 12.60
CA ASN A 32 -20.77 16.20 12.73
C ASN A 32 -19.99 14.94 12.27
N GLY A 33 -18.72 14.81 12.65
CA GLY A 33 -17.86 13.67 12.29
C GLY A 33 -17.39 13.66 10.83
N LYS A 34 -17.64 14.73 10.06
CA LYS A 34 -17.20 14.87 8.66
C LYS A 34 -16.18 15.98 8.51
N VAL A 35 -15.34 15.87 7.49
CA VAL A 35 -14.43 16.95 7.09
C VAL A 35 -15.21 18.25 6.83
N ASP A 36 -14.75 19.37 7.38
CA ASP A 36 -15.21 20.68 6.96
C ASP A 36 -14.46 21.07 5.68
N PRO A 37 -15.09 20.97 4.49
CA PRO A 37 -14.39 21.15 3.25
C PRO A 37 -13.91 22.58 3.05
N VAL A 38 -14.47 23.57 3.75
CA VAL A 38 -14.07 24.98 3.62
C VAL A 38 -12.81 25.24 4.44
N ASN A 39 -12.83 24.85 5.71
CA ASN A 39 -11.73 25.11 6.63
C ASN A 39 -10.54 24.16 6.43
N CYS A 40 -10.76 22.94 5.91
CA CYS A 40 -9.70 22.00 5.58
C CYS A 40 -9.14 22.14 4.14
N ASP A 41 -9.57 23.11 3.33
CA ASP A 41 -9.04 23.29 1.97
C ASP A 41 -7.83 24.22 1.94
N CYS A 42 -6.63 23.66 1.77
CA CYS A 42 -5.42 24.44 1.51
C CYS A 42 -5.14 24.59 0.01
N LYS A 43 -4.54 25.73 -0.38
CA LYS A 43 -4.05 25.99 -1.74
C LYS A 43 -2.61 26.50 -1.65
N SER A 44 -1.69 25.82 -2.32
CA SER A 44 -0.30 26.30 -2.37
C SER A 44 -0.12 27.40 -3.43
N PRO A 45 0.73 28.41 -3.15
CA PRO A 45 1.12 29.39 -4.13
C PRO A 45 1.91 28.74 -5.28
N PRO A 46 2.02 29.39 -6.47
CA PRO A 46 2.61 28.76 -7.65
C PRO A 46 4.05 28.24 -7.49
N ASN A 47 4.84 28.80 -6.57
CA ASN A 47 6.21 28.41 -6.26
C ASN A 47 6.34 27.20 -5.31
N GLU A 48 5.21 26.71 -4.79
CA GLU A 48 5.10 25.53 -3.92
C GLU A 48 4.18 24.46 -4.54
N GLN A 49 3.83 24.61 -5.82
CA GLN A 49 3.09 23.60 -6.57
C GLN A 49 4.05 22.54 -7.10
N CYS A 50 3.70 21.28 -6.94
CA CYS A 50 4.41 20.17 -7.60
C CYS A 50 3.90 20.01 -9.03
N SER A 51 4.67 19.31 -9.87
CA SER A 51 4.27 18.92 -11.22
C SER A 51 4.39 17.41 -11.42
N ALA A 52 3.34 16.76 -11.92
CA ALA A 52 3.30 15.33 -12.23
C ALA A 52 2.21 15.00 -13.27
N ASN A 53 1.79 13.74 -13.36
CA ASN A 53 0.68 13.28 -14.22
C ASN A 53 -0.69 13.50 -13.56
N ALA A 54 -0.72 13.48 -12.23
CA ALA A 54 -1.93 13.52 -11.42
C ALA A 54 -1.69 14.26 -10.11
N CYS A 55 -2.79 14.73 -9.51
CA CYS A 55 -2.84 15.33 -8.18
C CYS A 55 -3.59 14.42 -7.22
N PHE A 56 -3.25 14.50 -5.93
CA PHE A 56 -3.99 13.84 -4.87
C PHE A 56 -4.43 14.82 -3.77
N ALA A 57 -5.45 14.41 -3.02
CA ALA A 57 -5.78 14.92 -1.70
C ALA A 57 -6.15 13.73 -0.79
N LYS A 58 -5.43 13.57 0.33
CA LYS A 58 -5.70 12.56 1.36
C LYS A 58 -6.31 13.27 2.56
N VAL A 59 -7.41 12.72 3.06
CA VAL A 59 -8.08 13.19 4.27
C VAL A 59 -7.99 12.08 5.31
N GLU A 60 -7.47 12.39 6.48
CA GLU A 60 -7.48 11.52 7.65
C GLU A 60 -8.37 12.15 8.71
N LEU A 61 -9.34 11.41 9.21
CA LEU A 61 -10.29 11.81 10.25
C LEU A 61 -9.90 11.17 11.58
N PHE A 62 -9.88 12.00 12.61
CA PHE A 62 -9.62 11.63 13.99
C PHE A 62 -10.90 11.90 14.76
N ALA A 63 -11.74 10.86 14.88
CA ALA A 63 -13.11 10.99 15.36
C ALA A 63 -13.15 11.43 16.83
N ASP A 64 -12.31 10.83 17.67
CA ASP A 64 -12.24 11.11 19.11
C ASP A 64 -11.81 12.56 19.37
N GLU A 65 -10.83 13.05 18.61
CA GLU A 65 -10.34 14.43 18.70
C GLU A 65 -11.11 15.43 17.83
N SER A 66 -12.18 14.99 17.15
CA SER A 66 -12.98 15.80 16.23
C SER A 66 -12.14 16.63 15.24
N THR A 67 -11.07 16.03 14.72
CA THR A 67 -10.09 16.72 13.87
C THR A 67 -9.93 16.00 12.54
N ALA A 68 -9.73 16.76 11.46
CA ALA A 68 -9.41 16.25 10.14
C ALA A 68 -8.09 16.84 9.65
N ILE A 69 -7.27 16.02 9.01
CA ILE A 69 -6.02 16.44 8.37
C ILE A 69 -6.13 16.21 6.87
N VAL A 70 -5.81 17.23 6.07
CA VAL A 70 -5.79 17.15 4.61
C VAL A 70 -4.37 17.36 4.10
N GLN A 71 -3.84 16.33 3.44
CA GLN A 71 -2.56 16.38 2.74
C GLN A 71 -2.78 16.37 1.22
N LYS A 72 -2.16 17.31 0.52
CA LYS A 72 -2.25 17.44 -0.93
C LYS A 72 -0.88 17.39 -1.57
N GLY A 73 -0.83 16.88 -2.78
CA GLY A 73 0.39 16.86 -3.58
C GLY A 73 0.18 16.26 -4.96
N CYS A 74 1.27 15.75 -5.50
CA CYS A 74 1.34 15.13 -6.82
C CYS A 74 1.49 13.63 -6.69
N ILE A 75 0.96 12.92 -7.67
CA ILE A 75 1.11 11.48 -7.79
C ILE A 75 1.45 11.12 -9.24
N SER A 76 2.30 10.12 -9.41
CA SER A 76 2.70 9.67 -10.75
C SER A 76 1.62 8.88 -11.47
N ASP A 77 0.70 8.26 -10.72
CA ASP A 77 -0.31 7.34 -11.22
C ASP A 77 -1.49 7.20 -10.24
N PHE A 78 -2.68 6.80 -10.69
CA PHE A 78 -3.84 6.57 -9.83
C PHE A 78 -3.80 5.17 -9.21
N PRO A 79 -3.74 5.02 -7.88
CA PRO A 79 -3.99 3.73 -7.27
C PRO A 79 -5.40 3.25 -7.64
N SER A 80 -5.53 2.05 -8.22
CA SER A 80 -6.80 1.47 -8.67
C SER A 80 -7.53 2.24 -9.78
N GLY A 81 -6.89 3.21 -10.46
CA GLY A 81 -7.41 3.83 -11.70
C GLY A 81 -8.49 4.89 -11.55
N GLN A 82 -8.89 5.25 -10.33
CA GLN A 82 -10.16 5.93 -10.10
C GLN A 82 -9.97 7.42 -9.73
N ARG A 83 -10.72 8.28 -10.43
CA ARG A 83 -10.79 9.73 -10.17
C ARG A 83 -11.85 10.04 -9.12
N GLY A 84 -11.75 11.23 -8.52
CA GLY A 84 -12.64 11.65 -7.46
C GLY A 84 -12.22 11.07 -6.11
N CYS A 85 -13.12 11.09 -5.14
CA CYS A 85 -12.86 10.70 -3.76
C CYS A 85 -13.47 9.35 -3.41
N GLN A 86 -12.73 8.57 -2.63
CA GLN A 86 -13.17 7.29 -2.09
C GLN A 86 -12.61 7.04 -0.70
N TYR A 87 -13.35 6.28 0.10
CA TYR A 87 -12.81 5.72 1.34
C TYR A 87 -11.64 4.76 1.04
N ALA A 88 -10.64 4.73 1.91
CA ALA A 88 -9.53 3.80 1.85
C ALA A 88 -9.68 2.73 2.94
N SER A 89 -10.48 1.69 2.64
CA SER A 89 -10.89 0.59 3.54
C SER A 89 -11.81 0.92 4.70
N ASN A 90 -11.67 2.09 5.32
CA ASN A 90 -12.44 2.49 6.50
C ASN A 90 -13.06 3.89 6.32
N MET A 91 -13.85 4.33 7.31
CA MET A 91 -14.50 5.64 7.26
C MET A 91 -13.57 6.81 7.56
N ASP A 92 -12.40 6.53 8.12
CA ASP A 92 -11.51 7.54 8.68
C ASP A 92 -10.53 8.08 7.62
N THR A 93 -10.22 7.30 6.59
CA THR A 93 -9.31 7.70 5.52
C THR A 93 -10.05 7.87 4.20
N ILE A 94 -9.90 9.03 3.56
CA ILE A 94 -10.43 9.33 2.22
C ILE A 94 -9.28 9.70 1.29
N HIS A 95 -9.20 9.03 0.14
CA HIS A 95 -8.25 9.35 -0.92
C HIS A 95 -8.99 9.96 -2.11
N CYS A 96 -8.50 11.08 -2.60
CA CYS A 96 -9.01 11.77 -3.76
C CYS A 96 -7.93 11.92 -4.84
N PHE A 97 -8.28 11.67 -6.10
CA PHE A 97 -7.36 11.79 -7.23
C PHE A 97 -7.97 12.55 -8.42
N CYS A 98 -7.14 13.27 -9.17
CA CYS A 98 -7.54 13.99 -10.38
C CYS A 98 -6.33 14.30 -11.28
N ASP A 99 -6.55 14.59 -12.56
CA ASP A 99 -5.52 14.70 -13.62
C ASP A 99 -5.61 16.01 -14.43
N GLN A 100 -6.06 17.10 -13.80
CA GLN A 100 -6.13 18.43 -14.42
C GLN A 100 -5.33 19.45 -13.62
N ASP A 101 -4.92 20.56 -14.24
CA ASP A 101 -4.23 21.64 -13.53
C ASP A 101 -5.04 22.12 -12.32
N GLN A 102 -4.35 22.17 -11.18
CA GLN A 102 -4.84 22.66 -9.90
C GLN A 102 -6.19 22.02 -9.56
N CYS A 103 -6.31 20.70 -9.80
CA CYS A 103 -7.57 19.99 -9.66
C CYS A 103 -7.88 19.57 -8.23
N ASN A 104 -6.87 19.42 -7.38
CA ASN A 104 -7.01 18.94 -6.00
C ASN A 104 -7.50 20.02 -5.01
N THR A 105 -8.54 20.75 -5.41
CA THR A 105 -9.26 21.72 -4.57
C THR A 105 -10.60 21.13 -4.15
N ARG A 106 -11.14 21.58 -3.01
CA ARG A 106 -12.46 21.15 -2.53
C ARG A 106 -13.55 21.23 -3.61
N HIS A 107 -13.55 22.27 -4.45
CA HIS A 107 -14.61 22.48 -5.43
C HIS A 107 -14.59 21.44 -6.55
N LYS A 108 -13.40 21.10 -7.04
CA LYS A 108 -13.21 20.13 -8.12
C LYS A 108 -13.27 18.68 -7.63
N LEU A 109 -12.99 18.45 -6.34
CA LEU A 109 -13.08 17.16 -5.67
C LEU A 109 -14.41 16.95 -4.92
N GLY A 110 -15.47 17.70 -5.24
CA GLY A 110 -16.81 17.48 -4.67
C GLY A 110 -16.86 17.59 -3.14
N SER A 111 -16.12 18.53 -2.56
CA SER A 111 -15.98 18.72 -1.10
C SER A 111 -15.45 17.48 -0.37
N TYR A 112 -14.59 16.70 -1.02
CA TYR A 112 -14.01 15.46 -0.48
C TYR A 112 -15.04 14.37 -0.15
N ILE A 113 -16.25 14.47 -0.71
CA ILE A 113 -17.31 13.50 -0.47
C ILE A 113 -16.99 12.22 -1.27
N PRO A 114 -16.83 11.06 -0.61
CA PRO A 114 -16.59 9.80 -1.30
C PRO A 114 -17.75 9.46 -2.24
N SER A 115 -17.44 8.92 -3.42
CA SER A 115 -18.48 8.51 -4.37
C SER A 115 -19.14 7.22 -3.89
N ARG A 116 -20.44 7.09 -4.12
CA ARG A 116 -21.19 5.91 -3.69
C ARG A 116 -20.80 4.70 -4.54
N LEU A 117 -20.28 3.67 -3.90
CA LEU A 117 -20.05 2.36 -4.51
C LEU A 117 -21.19 1.38 -4.19
N PRO A 118 -21.37 0.31 -5.00
CA PRO A 118 -22.29 -0.78 -4.68
C PRO A 118 -22.00 -1.35 -3.29
N SER A 119 -23.07 -1.76 -2.60
CA SER A 119 -22.94 -2.40 -1.29
C SER A 119 -23.09 -3.91 -1.42
N VAL A 120 -22.18 -4.64 -0.81
CA VAL A 120 -22.22 -6.08 -0.63
C VAL A 120 -22.48 -6.39 0.85
N GLU A 121 -23.19 -7.48 1.09
CA GLU A 121 -23.26 -8.13 2.39
C GLU A 121 -22.09 -9.11 2.50
N CYS A 122 -21.45 -9.27 3.64
CA CYS A 122 -20.27 -10.10 3.79
C CYS A 122 -20.35 -10.90 5.07
N CYS A 123 -19.68 -12.05 5.13
CA CYS A 123 -19.45 -12.72 6.40
C CYS A 123 -18.58 -11.86 7.30
N HIS A 124 -18.99 -11.76 8.55
CA HIS A 124 -18.29 -11.04 9.59
C HIS A 124 -17.97 -12.01 10.71
N CYS A 125 -16.69 -12.12 11.02
CA CYS A 125 -16.21 -12.86 12.16
C CYS A 125 -14.86 -12.30 12.61
N THR A 126 -14.85 -11.77 13.82
CA THR A 126 -13.66 -11.27 14.51
C THR A 126 -13.62 -11.95 15.86
N SER A 127 -12.91 -13.07 15.98
CA SER A 127 -12.66 -13.71 17.27
C SER A 127 -11.16 -13.76 17.54
N ARG A 128 -10.79 -13.79 18.82
CA ARG A 128 -9.39 -13.87 19.23
C ARG A 128 -8.81 -15.18 18.67
N HIS A 129 -7.94 -15.08 17.66
CA HIS A 129 -7.36 -16.22 16.92
C HIS A 129 -8.33 -17.02 16.03
N GLY A 130 -9.53 -16.48 15.74
CA GLY A 130 -10.47 -17.06 14.77
C GLY A 130 -11.06 -18.42 15.14
N GLU A 131 -11.03 -18.84 16.41
CA GLU A 131 -11.52 -20.15 16.87
C GLU A 131 -12.99 -20.42 16.48
N ASP A 132 -13.81 -19.38 16.35
CA ASP A 132 -15.25 -19.48 16.03
C ASP A 132 -15.55 -19.26 14.54
N CYS A 133 -14.58 -18.76 13.76
CA CYS A 133 -14.79 -18.30 12.38
C CYS A 133 -14.80 -19.43 11.34
N ASP A 134 -14.40 -20.64 11.73
CA ASP A 134 -14.41 -21.82 10.86
C ASP A 134 -15.83 -22.34 10.59
N SER A 135 -16.80 -21.97 11.43
CA SER A 135 -18.14 -22.58 11.48
C SER A 135 -19.19 -21.99 10.52
N GLY A 136 -18.77 -21.13 9.58
CA GLY A 136 -19.65 -20.49 8.59
C GLY A 136 -20.08 -19.08 8.99
N CYS A 137 -21.00 -18.52 8.20
CA CYS A 137 -21.39 -17.11 8.26
C CYS A 137 -22.46 -16.87 9.34
N SER A 138 -22.07 -16.69 10.60
CA SER A 138 -23.02 -16.48 11.71
C SER A 138 -23.46 -15.03 11.85
N THR A 139 -22.58 -14.08 11.55
CA THR A 139 -22.89 -12.65 11.50
C THR A 139 -22.50 -12.06 10.16
N ASN A 140 -23.26 -11.06 9.73
CA ASN A 140 -23.05 -10.37 8.46
C ASN A 140 -22.70 -8.91 8.71
N CYS A 141 -21.87 -8.34 7.84
CA CYS A 141 -21.64 -6.90 7.78
C CYS A 141 -21.90 -6.39 6.36
N ARG A 142 -22.05 -5.08 6.20
CA ARG A 142 -22.27 -4.44 4.89
C ARG A 142 -21.13 -3.48 4.58
N GLY A 143 -20.57 -3.62 3.39
CA GLY A 143 -19.51 -2.76 2.90
C GLY A 143 -19.52 -2.67 1.38
N ASN A 144 -18.42 -2.25 0.79
CA ASN A 144 -18.21 -2.20 -0.67
C ASN A 144 -17.44 -3.41 -1.21
N TYR A 145 -16.72 -4.11 -0.34
CA TYR A 145 -16.07 -5.39 -0.63
C TYR A 145 -16.00 -6.25 0.64
N CYS A 146 -15.88 -7.56 0.47
CA CYS A 146 -15.64 -8.52 1.53
C CYS A 146 -14.14 -8.84 1.63
N VAL A 147 -13.66 -9.13 2.83
CA VAL A 147 -12.25 -9.43 3.12
C VAL A 147 -12.12 -10.70 3.96
N VAL A 148 -11.03 -11.43 3.73
CA VAL A 148 -10.52 -12.50 4.60
C VAL A 148 -9.04 -12.25 4.87
N ASP A 149 -8.68 -12.21 6.15
CA ASP A 149 -7.30 -12.27 6.63
C ASP A 149 -7.03 -13.68 7.18
N PHE A 150 -6.08 -14.39 6.58
CA PHE A 150 -5.76 -15.76 6.97
C PHE A 150 -4.83 -15.86 8.18
N ASP A 151 -4.07 -14.81 8.47
CA ASP A 151 -3.14 -14.77 9.60
C ASP A 151 -3.91 -14.50 10.90
N GLY A 152 -4.88 -13.56 10.84
CA GLY A 152 -5.82 -13.31 11.94
C GLY A 152 -6.98 -14.31 12.03
N LYS A 153 -7.23 -15.07 10.95
CA LYS A 153 -8.47 -15.84 10.73
C LYS A 153 -9.73 -14.97 10.87
N GLU A 154 -9.68 -13.78 10.29
CA GLU A 154 -10.74 -12.78 10.38
C GLU A 154 -11.48 -12.64 9.06
N GLN A 155 -12.78 -12.40 9.13
CA GLN A 155 -13.65 -12.15 8.00
C GLN A 155 -14.42 -10.86 8.23
N GLY A 156 -14.57 -10.04 7.19
CA GLY A 156 -15.35 -8.81 7.32
C GLY A 156 -15.62 -8.13 5.99
N CYS A 157 -15.90 -6.84 6.08
CA CYS A 157 -16.16 -5.96 4.95
C CYS A 157 -15.43 -4.64 5.13
N GLY A 158 -15.09 -4.00 4.01
CA GLY A 158 -14.47 -2.68 4.00
C GLY A 158 -15.27 -1.67 3.18
N LEU A 159 -14.89 -0.41 3.30
CA LEU A 159 -15.52 0.72 2.62
C LEU A 159 -14.59 1.32 1.57
N GLY A 160 -15.21 1.82 0.49
CA GLY A 160 -14.48 2.34 -0.66
C GLY A 160 -13.70 1.23 -1.36
N TYR A 161 -12.46 1.55 -1.75
CA TYR A 161 -11.55 0.57 -2.32
C TYR A 161 -10.71 -0.10 -1.23
N PRO A 162 -10.36 -1.39 -1.40
CA PRO A 162 -9.47 -2.04 -0.47
C PRO A 162 -8.12 -1.33 -0.45
N ARG A 163 -7.61 -1.12 0.76
CA ARG A 163 -6.23 -0.73 1.03
C ARG A 163 -5.41 -1.99 0.89
N LEU A 164 -5.36 -2.47 -0.34
CA LEU A 164 -4.32 -3.38 -0.76
C LEU A 164 -2.99 -2.72 -0.39
N PRO A 165 -1.99 -3.49 0.06
CA PRO A 165 -0.65 -2.97 0.25
C PRO A 165 -0.28 -2.04 -0.90
N SER A 166 0.16 -0.81 -0.61
CA SER A 166 0.25 0.28 -1.60
C SER A 166 1.08 -0.04 -2.85
N PHE A 167 1.88 -1.11 -2.80
CA PHE A 167 2.62 -1.63 -3.94
C PHE A 167 1.77 -2.44 -4.93
N LEU A 168 0.62 -3.01 -4.54
CA LEU A 168 -0.29 -3.72 -5.44
C LEU A 168 -0.96 -2.73 -6.40
N ARG A 169 -0.26 -2.46 -7.51
CA ARG A 169 -0.69 -1.62 -8.61
C ARG A 169 -1.74 -2.35 -9.45
N VAL A 170 -2.99 -2.31 -8.99
CA VAL A 170 -4.15 -2.73 -9.78
C VAL A 170 -4.55 -1.55 -10.67
N ASP A 171 -4.73 -1.79 -11.97
CA ASP A 171 -5.05 -0.74 -12.95
C ASP A 171 -6.44 -0.16 -12.71
N ASP A 172 -7.49 -0.98 -12.72
CA ASP A 172 -8.83 -0.61 -12.27
C ASP A 172 -9.37 -1.71 -11.35
N TYR A 173 -9.71 -1.36 -10.12
CA TYR A 173 -10.29 -2.34 -9.19
C TYR A 173 -11.68 -2.82 -9.65
N LEU A 174 -12.43 -1.99 -10.35
CA LEU A 174 -13.77 -2.32 -10.82
C LEU A 174 -13.77 -3.40 -11.92
N ASP A 175 -12.68 -3.56 -12.66
CA ASP A 175 -12.52 -4.63 -13.66
C ASP A 175 -12.56 -6.04 -13.02
N TYR A 176 -12.34 -6.12 -11.71
CA TYR A 176 -12.34 -7.36 -10.94
C TYR A 176 -13.62 -7.55 -10.12
N GLU A 177 -14.70 -6.84 -10.45
CA GLU A 177 -15.98 -7.01 -9.78
C GLU A 177 -16.46 -8.46 -9.85
N GLY A 178 -16.84 -9.02 -8.71
CA GLY A 178 -17.30 -10.41 -8.57
C GLY A 178 -16.19 -11.46 -8.55
N ASP A 179 -14.93 -11.11 -8.82
CA ASP A 179 -13.79 -12.00 -8.72
C ASP A 179 -13.06 -11.85 -7.37
N TYR A 180 -12.16 -12.79 -7.09
CA TYR A 180 -11.23 -12.75 -5.96
C TYR A 180 -9.98 -11.98 -6.33
N LEU A 181 -9.52 -11.10 -5.45
CA LEU A 181 -8.16 -10.57 -5.49
C LEU A 181 -7.43 -11.08 -4.24
N CYS A 182 -6.57 -12.08 -4.44
CA CYS A 182 -5.89 -12.78 -3.37
C CYS A 182 -4.39 -12.55 -3.48
N THR A 183 -3.77 -12.21 -2.36
CA THR A 183 -2.34 -11.91 -2.31
C THR A 183 -1.70 -12.49 -1.06
N ARG A 184 -0.47 -12.99 -1.22
CA ARG A 184 0.45 -13.26 -0.13
C ARG A 184 1.70 -12.44 -0.35
N TYR A 185 2.06 -11.57 0.59
CA TYR A 185 3.35 -10.90 0.54
C TYR A 185 4.13 -11.12 1.82
N GLU A 186 5.44 -11.08 1.69
CA GLU A 186 6.36 -11.38 2.78
C GLU A 186 7.51 -10.39 2.73
N SER A 187 7.71 -9.69 3.84
CA SER A 187 8.82 -8.73 4.00
C SER A 187 9.80 -9.15 5.10
N SER A 188 9.41 -10.09 5.94
CA SER A 188 10.28 -10.83 6.84
C SER A 188 9.57 -12.12 7.24
N ALA A 189 10.29 -13.06 7.84
CA ALA A 189 9.68 -14.28 8.38
C ALA A 189 8.58 -13.98 9.43
N SER A 190 8.64 -12.81 10.08
CA SER A 190 7.65 -12.35 11.06
C SER A 190 6.57 -11.44 10.47
N ASN A 191 6.69 -11.03 9.21
CA ASN A 191 5.74 -10.16 8.54
C ASN A 191 5.39 -10.75 7.17
N VAL A 192 4.61 -11.82 7.26
CA VAL A 192 3.86 -12.43 6.18
C VAL A 192 2.43 -11.94 6.32
N MET A 193 1.86 -11.56 5.19
CA MET A 193 0.50 -11.05 5.13
C MET A 193 -0.22 -11.81 4.04
N ASN A 194 -1.33 -12.43 4.40
CA ASN A 194 -2.03 -13.35 3.54
C ASN A 194 -3.53 -13.11 3.57
N GLY A 195 -4.11 -12.72 2.44
CA GLY A 195 -5.53 -12.39 2.40
C GLY A 195 -6.14 -12.34 1.01
N CYS A 196 -7.47 -12.19 1.00
CA CYS A 196 -8.27 -12.04 -0.20
C CYS A 196 -9.33 -10.95 0.00
N VAL A 197 -9.65 -10.24 -1.08
CA VAL A 197 -10.82 -9.37 -1.18
C VAL A 197 -11.71 -9.81 -2.34
N CYS A 198 -13.02 -9.57 -2.25
CA CYS A 198 -13.99 -9.92 -3.28
C CYS A 198 -15.25 -9.05 -3.19
N THR A 199 -15.97 -8.91 -4.30
CA THR A 199 -17.19 -8.06 -4.39
C THR A 199 -18.41 -8.83 -4.90
N HIS A 200 -18.45 -10.15 -4.69
CA HIS A 200 -19.54 -10.96 -5.21
C HIS A 200 -20.90 -10.54 -4.60
N PRO A 201 -21.95 -10.26 -5.42
CA PRO A 201 -23.24 -9.80 -4.93
C PRO A 201 -23.99 -10.74 -3.96
N SER A 202 -23.59 -12.01 -3.88
CA SER A 202 -24.21 -13.00 -2.98
C SER A 202 -23.68 -12.89 -1.55
N GLY A 203 -22.57 -12.19 -1.34
CA GLY A 203 -22.00 -11.90 -0.03
C GLY A 203 -21.28 -13.03 0.69
N LEU A 204 -21.32 -14.24 0.14
CA LEU A 204 -20.64 -15.41 0.69
C LEU A 204 -19.28 -15.67 0.03
N CYS A 205 -18.70 -14.65 -0.62
CA CYS A 205 -17.41 -14.83 -1.28
C CYS A 205 -16.27 -14.95 -0.27
N ASN A 206 -16.40 -14.37 0.92
CA ASN A 206 -15.37 -14.36 1.97
C ASN A 206 -15.54 -15.47 3.03
N GLU A 207 -16.26 -16.55 2.72
CA GLU A 207 -16.27 -17.75 3.58
C GLU A 207 -14.84 -18.31 3.72
N PHE A 208 -14.37 -18.48 4.97
CA PHE A 208 -12.97 -18.75 5.28
C PHE A 208 -12.43 -19.99 4.55
N ASN A 209 -13.04 -21.15 4.78
CA ASN A 209 -12.60 -22.43 4.21
C ASN A 209 -12.59 -22.42 2.67
N LYS A 210 -13.64 -21.85 2.06
CA LYS A 210 -13.74 -21.75 0.60
C LYS A 210 -12.66 -20.85 0.03
N THR A 211 -12.47 -19.68 0.64
CA THR A 211 -11.50 -18.67 0.19
C THR A 211 -10.07 -19.15 0.40
N PHE A 212 -9.79 -19.82 1.53
CA PHE A 212 -8.48 -20.40 1.83
C PHE A 212 -8.07 -21.43 0.78
N ASN A 213 -8.97 -22.38 0.45
CA ASN A 213 -8.71 -23.37 -0.58
C ASN A 213 -8.49 -22.74 -1.96
N TYR A 214 -9.26 -21.71 -2.29
CA TYR A 214 -9.05 -20.94 -3.52
C TYR A 214 -7.65 -20.30 -3.53
N GLN A 215 -7.25 -19.64 -2.44
CA GLN A 215 -5.96 -18.98 -2.34
C GLN A 215 -4.79 -19.96 -2.43
N LYS A 216 -4.84 -21.09 -1.71
CA LYS A 216 -3.81 -22.11 -1.76
C LYS A 216 -3.50 -22.51 -3.20
N LYS A 217 -4.55 -22.86 -3.96
CA LYS A 217 -4.45 -23.30 -5.35
C LYS A 217 -4.00 -22.19 -6.32
N HIS A 218 -4.57 -20.99 -6.20
CA HIS A 218 -4.37 -19.93 -7.20
C HIS A 218 -3.27 -18.92 -6.85
N VAL A 219 -2.78 -18.89 -5.61
CA VAL A 219 -1.73 -17.96 -5.16
C VAL A 219 -0.47 -18.71 -4.74
N ILE A 220 -0.59 -19.68 -3.82
CA ILE A 220 0.57 -20.30 -3.16
C ILE A 220 1.25 -21.32 -4.08
N GLU A 221 0.44 -22.20 -4.69
CA GLU A 221 0.88 -23.29 -5.58
C GLU A 221 1.03 -22.83 -7.04
N ARG A 222 0.57 -21.62 -7.35
CA ARG A 222 0.66 -21.05 -8.70
C ARG A 222 2.13 -20.85 -9.10
N LYS A 223 2.48 -21.27 -10.32
CA LYS A 223 3.76 -21.00 -10.99
C LYS A 223 5.00 -21.21 -10.09
N HIS A 224 5.00 -22.29 -9.29
CA HIS A 224 6.08 -22.58 -8.33
C HIS A 224 7.48 -22.58 -8.97
N GLU A 225 7.60 -22.95 -10.25
CA GLU A 225 8.88 -23.00 -10.98
C GLU A 225 9.39 -21.62 -11.45
N ASN A 226 8.54 -20.59 -11.50
CA ASN A 226 8.87 -19.27 -12.05
C ASN A 226 8.91 -18.17 -10.97
N LEU A 227 9.33 -18.52 -9.75
CA LEU A 227 9.42 -17.57 -8.64
C LEU A 227 10.73 -16.77 -8.68
N HIS A 228 10.65 -15.52 -8.25
CA HIS A 228 11.79 -14.63 -8.10
C HIS A 228 12.20 -14.54 -6.63
N TYR A 229 13.50 -14.76 -6.38
CA TYR A 229 14.16 -14.33 -5.16
C TYR A 229 14.11 -12.81 -5.00
N CYS A 230 13.60 -12.33 -3.88
CA CYS A 230 13.48 -10.92 -3.54
C CYS A 230 14.21 -10.64 -2.23
N TYR A 231 14.69 -9.41 -2.04
CA TYR A 231 15.09 -8.96 -0.71
C TYR A 231 13.86 -8.87 0.18
N ALA A 232 13.99 -9.33 1.42
CA ALA A 232 12.95 -9.28 2.44
C ALA A 232 13.51 -8.55 3.67
N LEU A 233 13.04 -7.33 3.89
CA LEU A 233 13.35 -6.54 5.07
C LEU A 233 12.25 -5.54 5.41
N MET A 234 12.22 -5.16 6.68
CA MET A 234 11.56 -3.96 7.18
C MET A 234 12.57 -3.14 7.96
N HIS A 235 12.60 -1.83 7.69
CA HIS A 235 13.47 -0.91 8.40
C HIS A 235 12.76 0.41 8.63
N LYS A 236 12.86 0.94 9.85
CA LYS A 236 12.28 2.22 10.24
C LYS A 236 13.35 3.11 10.84
N GLY A 237 13.29 4.40 10.57
CA GLY A 237 14.21 5.39 11.11
C GLY A 237 13.68 6.82 11.03
N TYR A 238 14.24 7.70 11.85
CA TYR A 238 13.93 9.15 11.82
C TYR A 238 14.84 9.93 10.88
N LYS A 239 15.79 9.25 10.24
CA LYS A 239 16.72 9.83 9.27
C LYS A 239 16.72 8.99 7.99
N PRO A 240 17.01 9.60 6.83
CA PRO A 240 17.26 8.84 5.62
C PRO A 240 18.37 7.82 5.82
N PHE A 241 18.17 6.62 5.28
CA PHE A 241 19.16 5.54 5.25
C PHE A 241 19.49 5.18 3.80
N GLY A 242 20.63 4.52 3.61
CA GLY A 242 21.13 4.10 2.31
C GLY A 242 21.00 2.60 2.08
N GLN A 243 21.76 2.11 1.10
CA GLN A 243 21.75 0.69 0.71
C GLN A 243 22.30 -0.26 1.79
N GLU A 244 22.95 0.26 2.84
CA GLU A 244 23.50 -0.54 3.94
C GLU A 244 22.44 -1.34 4.70
N VAL A 245 21.19 -0.89 4.69
CA VAL A 245 20.07 -1.60 5.35
C VAL A 245 19.81 -2.97 4.73
N PHE A 246 20.09 -3.13 3.42
CA PHE A 246 19.96 -4.41 2.71
C PHE A 246 21.04 -5.43 3.09
N LYS A 247 22.11 -5.04 3.79
CA LYS A 247 23.11 -6.03 4.24
C LYS A 247 22.56 -7.00 5.28
N LYS A 248 21.49 -6.62 5.98
CA LYS A 248 20.81 -7.42 7.00
C LYS A 248 19.51 -8.05 6.50
N SER A 249 19.16 -7.87 5.22
CA SER A 249 17.92 -8.42 4.70
C SER A 249 18.01 -9.93 4.56
N SER A 250 16.89 -10.58 4.84
CA SER A 250 16.63 -11.95 4.37
C SER A 250 16.23 -11.95 2.90
N THR A 251 15.90 -13.13 2.36
CA THR A 251 15.32 -13.30 1.04
C THR A 251 14.03 -14.10 1.12
N CYS A 252 13.09 -13.83 0.22
CA CYS A 252 11.89 -14.65 0.05
C CYS A 252 11.57 -14.84 -1.44
N GLU A 253 10.60 -15.71 -1.75
CA GLU A 253 10.24 -16.09 -3.13
C GLU A 253 8.80 -15.70 -3.47
N GLY A 254 8.60 -15.06 -4.62
CA GLY A 254 7.27 -14.69 -5.11
C GLY A 254 7.20 -14.51 -6.62
N HIS A 255 6.01 -14.28 -7.16
CA HIS A 255 5.84 -13.96 -8.59
C HIS A 255 6.45 -12.62 -8.95
N TYR A 256 6.49 -11.69 -8.00
CA TYR A 256 7.10 -10.37 -8.14
C TYR A 256 7.85 -10.01 -6.86
N CYS A 257 8.74 -9.03 -6.97
CA CYS A 257 9.33 -8.36 -5.83
C CYS A 257 8.73 -6.97 -5.68
N PHE A 258 8.60 -6.51 -4.43
CA PHE A 258 8.15 -5.16 -4.13
C PHE A 258 9.16 -4.43 -3.24
N ILE A 259 9.14 -3.10 -3.33
CA ILE A 259 9.85 -2.18 -2.43
C ILE A 259 8.99 -0.94 -2.22
N SER A 260 8.87 -0.54 -0.97
CA SER A 260 8.02 0.54 -0.50
C SER A 260 8.84 1.42 0.42
N LEU A 261 8.86 2.73 0.13
CA LEU A 261 9.47 3.76 0.96
C LEU A 261 8.40 4.78 1.31
N THR A 262 8.19 5.04 2.59
CA THR A 262 7.50 6.23 3.08
C THR A 262 8.50 7.09 3.85
N THR A 263 8.36 8.42 3.79
CA THR A 263 9.32 9.37 4.40
C THR A 263 8.66 10.30 5.43
N SER A 264 7.33 10.32 5.45
CA SER A 264 6.52 11.16 6.33
C SER A 264 5.43 10.34 6.99
N GLU A 265 5.12 10.68 8.23
CA GLU A 265 3.94 10.20 8.96
C GLU A 265 3.07 11.39 9.33
N ILE A 266 1.76 11.29 9.06
CA ILE A 266 0.78 12.24 9.57
C ILE A 266 0.55 11.91 11.05
N VAL A 267 0.69 12.93 11.89
CA VAL A 267 0.52 12.81 13.33
C VAL A 267 -0.45 13.87 13.82
N LEU A 268 -1.29 13.47 14.77
CA LEU A 268 -2.06 14.41 15.58
C LEU A 268 -1.28 14.71 16.86
N GLU A 269 -1.21 15.99 17.21
CA GLU A 269 -0.53 16.50 18.39
C GLU A 269 -1.48 17.43 19.15
N SER A 270 -1.34 17.52 20.46
CA SER A 270 -2.04 18.59 21.17
C SER A 270 -1.42 19.95 20.85
N ALA A 271 -2.25 20.97 20.67
CA ALA A 271 -1.80 22.37 20.58
C ALA A 271 -1.16 22.85 21.90
N ASP A 272 -1.72 22.44 23.03
CA ASP A 272 -1.29 22.87 24.36
C ASP A 272 -0.60 21.75 25.14
N PHE A 273 0.36 22.10 25.99
CA PHE A 273 0.94 21.16 26.94
C PHE A 273 0.05 21.07 28.19
N LYS A 274 -0.87 20.11 28.21
CA LYS A 274 -1.67 19.73 29.39
C LYS A 274 -1.18 18.37 29.92
N HIS A 275 -1.44 18.10 31.20
CA HIS A 275 -0.92 16.91 31.87
C HIS A 275 -1.72 15.64 31.58
N ASN A 276 -3.05 15.76 31.41
CA ASN A 276 -3.90 14.63 31.06
C ASN A 276 -4.42 14.79 29.63
N TYR A 277 -4.45 13.69 28.87
CA TYR A 277 -4.94 13.64 27.49
C TYR A 277 -6.40 14.15 27.36
N GLU A 278 -7.25 13.82 28.32
CA GLU A 278 -8.66 14.24 28.35
C GLU A 278 -8.86 15.74 28.53
N ASP A 279 -7.85 16.47 29.04
CA ASP A 279 -7.95 17.90 29.25
C ASP A 279 -7.68 18.69 27.95
N HIS A 280 -7.20 18.06 26.88
CA HIS A 280 -6.82 18.75 25.65
C HIS A 280 -8.03 19.07 24.76
N ASP A 281 -8.25 20.36 24.50
CA ASP A 281 -9.42 20.84 23.73
C ASP A 281 -9.09 21.13 22.24
N GLU A 282 -7.80 21.19 21.91
CA GLU A 282 -7.32 21.57 20.59
C GLU A 282 -6.16 20.68 20.15
N PHE A 283 -6.30 20.15 18.94
CA PHE A 283 -5.32 19.27 18.32
C PHE A 283 -4.87 19.85 16.98
N VAL A 284 -3.59 19.67 16.70
CA VAL A 284 -2.89 20.13 15.51
C VAL A 284 -2.48 18.92 14.69
N GLY A 285 -2.81 18.95 13.40
CA GLY A 285 -2.28 18.00 12.44
C GLY A 285 -0.90 18.43 11.95
N ALA A 286 0.08 17.54 12.07
CA ALA A 286 1.44 17.76 11.58
C ALA A 286 1.92 16.57 10.74
N ALA A 287 2.93 16.80 9.90
CA ALA A 287 3.68 15.74 9.23
C ALA A 287 5.10 15.70 9.81
N ARG A 288 5.52 14.53 10.29
CA ARG A 288 6.87 14.32 10.83
C ARG A 288 7.69 13.45 9.89
N PRO A 289 9.01 13.71 9.73
CA PRO A 289 9.91 12.81 9.03
C PRO A 289 9.95 11.45 9.72
N ARG A 290 9.49 10.41 9.02
CA ARG A 290 9.54 9.02 9.44
C ARG A 290 9.79 8.16 8.22
N PHE A 291 11.00 7.65 8.13
CA PHE A 291 11.44 6.82 7.01
C PHE A 291 11.12 5.36 7.33
N GLU A 292 10.29 4.75 6.51
CA GLU A 292 9.98 3.32 6.57
C GLU A 292 10.23 2.69 5.21
N LEU A 293 11.14 1.71 5.20
CA LEU A 293 11.43 0.89 4.04
C LEU A 293 10.92 -0.51 4.30
N GLN A 294 10.11 -1.00 3.39
CA GLN A 294 9.65 -2.37 3.34
C GLN A 294 9.97 -2.93 1.96
N ALA A 295 10.70 -4.05 1.90
CA ALA A 295 10.89 -4.78 0.66
C ALA A 295 10.57 -6.25 0.90
N GLY A 296 10.08 -6.91 -0.14
CA GLY A 296 9.66 -8.30 -0.04
C GLY A 296 9.28 -8.92 -1.37
N CYS A 297 8.68 -10.09 -1.29
CA CYS A 297 8.12 -10.83 -2.41
C CYS A 297 6.59 -10.81 -2.32
N VAL A 298 5.94 -10.92 -3.47
CA VAL A 298 4.48 -11.00 -3.58
C VAL A 298 4.06 -12.14 -4.49
N LYS A 299 3.10 -12.93 -4.02
CA LYS A 299 2.32 -13.90 -4.79
C LYS A 299 0.90 -13.36 -4.93
N VAL A 300 0.31 -13.56 -6.10
CA VAL A 300 -1.00 -13.04 -6.49
C VAL A 300 -1.73 -14.07 -7.35
N ASN A 301 -3.06 -14.03 -7.38
CA ASN A 301 -3.86 -15.02 -8.12
C ASN A 301 -3.97 -14.79 -9.63
N GLY A 302 -3.52 -13.64 -10.14
CA GLY A 302 -3.51 -13.29 -11.57
C GLY A 302 -2.28 -12.48 -11.93
N ASN A 303 -1.85 -12.48 -13.19
CA ASN A 303 -0.76 -11.60 -13.66
C ASN A 303 -1.29 -10.21 -14.04
N ASP A 304 -2.53 -10.19 -14.54
CA ASP A 304 -3.39 -9.04 -14.81
C ASP A 304 -3.65 -8.20 -13.54
N LYS A 305 -3.63 -8.82 -12.37
CA LYS A 305 -3.94 -8.19 -11.07
C LYS A 305 -2.78 -7.39 -10.46
N VAL A 306 -1.65 -7.29 -11.16
CA VAL A 306 -0.45 -6.58 -10.71
C VAL A 306 0.26 -5.93 -11.88
N GLN A 307 0.51 -4.63 -11.77
CA GLN A 307 1.32 -3.88 -12.72
C GLN A 307 2.74 -3.63 -12.19
N ILE A 308 3.74 -3.78 -13.05
CA ILE A 308 5.14 -3.43 -12.79
C ILE A 308 5.30 -1.91 -12.90
N GLY A 309 6.17 -1.32 -12.09
CA GLY A 309 6.43 0.12 -12.09
C GLY A 309 6.45 0.71 -10.69
N CYS A 310 6.42 2.04 -10.59
CA CYS A 310 6.44 2.76 -9.32
C CYS A 310 5.33 3.81 -9.24
N THR A 311 4.60 3.83 -8.12
CA THR A 311 3.70 4.92 -7.75
C THR A 311 4.45 5.82 -6.80
N VAL A 312 4.58 7.10 -7.16
CA VAL A 312 5.33 8.09 -6.40
C VAL A 312 4.41 9.21 -5.99
N GLU A 313 4.35 9.48 -4.70
CA GLU A 313 3.68 10.63 -4.12
C GLU A 313 4.71 11.66 -3.71
N THR A 314 4.52 12.90 -4.13
CA THR A 314 5.43 13.99 -3.83
C THR A 314 4.70 15.22 -3.30
N GLN A 315 5.38 15.95 -2.43
CA GLN A 315 5.00 17.28 -1.95
C GLN A 315 6.12 18.28 -2.29
N GLY A 316 5.85 19.57 -2.10
CA GLY A 316 6.71 20.68 -2.48
C GLY A 316 6.89 20.79 -3.99
N ASN A 317 8.07 21.25 -4.45
CA ASN A 317 8.38 21.34 -5.88
C ASN A 317 8.79 19.99 -6.49
N SER A 318 8.04 18.93 -6.19
CA SER A 318 8.35 17.53 -6.56
C SER A 318 9.66 16.97 -5.99
N SER A 319 10.33 17.70 -5.08
CA SER A 319 11.60 17.28 -4.46
C SER A 319 11.40 16.39 -3.24
N GLU A 320 10.27 16.54 -2.55
CA GLU A 320 9.96 15.77 -1.35
C GLU A 320 9.11 14.57 -1.74
N VAL A 321 9.74 13.40 -1.79
CA VAL A 321 9.03 12.12 -1.96
C VAL A 321 8.39 11.78 -0.62
N LEU A 322 7.06 11.76 -0.54
CA LEU A 322 6.31 11.32 0.64
C LEU A 322 6.24 9.79 0.70
N ALA A 323 5.96 9.19 -0.47
CA ALA A 323 5.86 7.75 -0.61
C ALA A 323 6.29 7.31 -2.01
N LYS A 324 6.90 6.13 -2.09
CA LYS A 324 7.26 5.48 -3.34
C LYS A 324 7.11 3.98 -3.21
N HIS A 325 6.20 3.42 -4.00
CA HIS A 325 5.86 1.99 -3.98
C HIS A 325 6.14 1.42 -5.35
N CYS A 326 7.00 0.41 -5.43
CA CYS A 326 7.41 -0.20 -6.68
C CYS A 326 7.20 -1.71 -6.67
N ILE A 327 6.84 -2.24 -7.85
CA ILE A 327 6.84 -3.68 -8.17
C ILE A 327 7.76 -3.92 -9.36
N CYS A 328 8.47 -5.05 -9.32
CA CYS A 328 9.34 -5.52 -10.40
C CYS A 328 9.33 -7.06 -10.50
N ASP A 329 9.69 -7.58 -11.68
CA ASP A 329 9.50 -8.98 -12.09
C ASP A 329 10.83 -9.69 -12.42
N SER A 330 11.86 -9.46 -11.63
CA SER A 330 13.13 -10.19 -11.78
C SER A 330 13.82 -10.47 -10.45
N HIS A 331 14.78 -11.40 -10.45
CA HIS A 331 15.55 -11.72 -9.25
C HIS A 331 16.22 -10.47 -8.65
N LEU A 332 16.01 -10.28 -7.35
CA LEU A 332 16.62 -9.27 -6.51
C LEU A 332 16.48 -7.85 -7.10
N CYS A 333 15.42 -7.59 -7.86
CA CYS A 333 15.16 -6.30 -8.49
C CYS A 333 14.76 -5.24 -7.47
N ASN A 334 14.15 -5.64 -6.35
CA ASN A 334 13.64 -4.77 -5.29
C ASN A 334 14.74 -4.21 -4.38
N PHE A 335 15.74 -3.59 -4.99
CA PHE A 335 16.88 -2.99 -4.32
C PHE A 335 16.75 -1.47 -4.22
N HIS A 336 17.65 -0.86 -3.46
CA HIS A 336 17.64 0.55 -3.12
C HIS A 336 17.61 1.53 -4.32
N HIS A 337 18.12 1.12 -5.50
CA HIS A 337 18.10 1.96 -6.70
C HIS A 337 16.67 2.29 -7.18
N LEU A 338 15.72 1.37 -7.00
CA LEU A 338 14.33 1.57 -7.41
C LEU A 338 13.68 2.73 -6.66
N VAL A 339 13.85 2.78 -5.34
CA VAL A 339 13.31 3.89 -4.53
C VAL A 339 14.04 5.20 -4.81
N ARG A 340 15.34 5.17 -5.11
CA ARG A 340 16.08 6.37 -5.53
C ARG A 340 15.76 6.85 -6.95
N GLY A 341 15.23 5.98 -7.81
CA GLY A 341 15.05 6.31 -9.24
C GLY A 341 16.37 6.46 -9.99
N THR A 342 17.40 5.71 -9.57
CA THR A 342 18.71 5.69 -10.22
C THR A 342 18.92 4.34 -10.92
N ASP A 343 19.90 4.27 -11.81
CA ASP A 343 20.37 3.00 -12.36
C ASP A 343 20.84 2.05 -11.25
N ASP A 344 20.71 0.74 -11.49
CA ASP A 344 21.21 -0.28 -10.58
C ASP A 344 22.74 -0.21 -10.49
N PRO A 345 23.31 0.14 -9.31
CA PRO A 345 24.76 0.29 -9.16
C PRO A 345 25.48 -1.06 -9.07
N ARG A 346 24.75 -2.18 -8.95
CA ARG A 346 25.35 -3.50 -8.80
C ARG A 346 25.97 -3.95 -10.13
N PRO A 347 27.11 -4.67 -10.12
CA PRO A 347 27.66 -5.25 -11.33
C PRO A 347 26.61 -6.14 -11.98
N LYS A 348 26.30 -5.91 -13.26
CA LYS A 348 25.53 -6.88 -14.03
C LYS A 348 26.32 -8.19 -14.01
N ALA A 349 25.66 -9.30 -13.68
CA ALA A 349 26.28 -10.62 -13.75
C ALA A 349 26.97 -10.76 -15.11
N ALA A 350 28.24 -11.17 -15.12
CA ALA A 350 28.96 -11.38 -16.36
C ALA A 350 28.13 -12.35 -17.22
N ILE A 351 27.85 -11.95 -18.47
CA ILE A 351 27.22 -12.82 -19.47
C ILE A 351 28.02 -14.13 -19.46
N PRO A 352 27.37 -15.32 -19.42
CA PRO A 352 28.08 -16.59 -19.52
C PRO A 352 29.06 -16.54 -20.69
N GLY A 353 30.36 -16.55 -20.40
CA GLY A 353 31.43 -16.49 -21.42
C GLY A 353 32.44 -15.34 -21.30
N VAL A 354 32.24 -14.33 -20.42
CA VAL A 354 33.26 -13.28 -20.21
C VAL A 354 34.07 -13.56 -18.93
N LYS A 355 35.34 -13.93 -19.10
CA LYS A 355 36.30 -14.18 -18.00
C LYS A 355 36.59 -12.87 -17.26
N GLN A 356 36.00 -12.66 -16.08
CA GLN A 356 36.46 -11.66 -15.13
C GLN A 356 37.45 -12.28 -14.14
N THR A 357 38.55 -11.57 -13.92
CA THR A 357 39.67 -11.93 -13.04
C THR A 357 39.23 -11.97 -11.59
N THR A 358 39.47 -13.12 -10.95
CA THR A 358 39.25 -13.42 -9.53
C THR A 358 39.94 -12.39 -8.64
N ASN A 359 39.18 -11.47 -8.06
CA ASN A 359 39.46 -10.89 -6.73
C ASN A 359 38.30 -10.12 -6.07
N GLN A 360 37.07 -10.15 -6.60
CA GLN A 360 35.92 -9.53 -5.95
C GLN A 360 34.65 -10.39 -6.07
N LEU A 361 34.59 -11.47 -5.30
CA LEU A 361 33.32 -12.11 -4.96
C LEU A 361 33.18 -12.02 -3.45
N ASN A 362 32.33 -11.10 -2.98
CA ASN A 362 31.74 -11.23 -1.65
C ASN A 362 30.54 -12.17 -1.82
N PRO A 363 30.62 -13.43 -1.35
CA PRO A 363 29.47 -14.31 -1.38
C PRO A 363 28.43 -13.75 -0.40
N VAL A 364 27.29 -13.29 -0.94
CA VAL A 364 26.08 -13.16 -0.14
C VAL A 364 25.78 -14.57 0.38
N ARG A 365 25.92 -14.77 1.70
CA ARG A 365 25.47 -16.00 2.35
C ARG A 365 23.97 -16.12 2.13
N LEU A 366 23.59 -16.91 1.14
CA LEU A 366 22.24 -17.39 0.96
C LEU A 366 21.92 -18.30 2.16
N TYR A 367 21.20 -17.77 3.14
CA TYR A 367 20.45 -18.62 4.06
C TYR A 367 19.18 -19.02 3.32
N THR A 368 19.25 -20.08 2.52
CA THR A 368 18.03 -20.78 2.12
C THR A 368 17.54 -21.54 3.34
N SER A 369 16.40 -21.13 3.88
CA SER A 369 15.62 -21.98 4.77
C SER A 369 15.11 -23.17 3.94
N ASN A 370 15.97 -24.17 3.75
CA ASN A 370 15.55 -25.49 3.26
C ASN A 370 14.87 -26.20 4.43
N LYS A 371 13.66 -25.75 4.77
CA LYS A 371 12.73 -26.57 5.53
C LYS A 371 11.73 -27.09 4.51
N GLU A 372 11.90 -28.36 4.14
CA GLU A 372 10.85 -29.11 3.46
C GLU A 372 9.57 -28.92 4.29
N ILE A 373 8.53 -28.41 3.64
CA ILE A 373 7.24 -28.15 4.25
C ILE A 373 6.61 -29.52 4.52
N ASP A 374 6.89 -30.08 5.70
CA ASP A 374 6.18 -31.23 6.25
C ASP A 374 4.82 -30.75 6.80
N GLU A 375 3.76 -31.54 6.62
CA GLU A 375 2.39 -31.24 7.09
C GLU A 375 2.34 -30.94 8.60
N ASN A 376 3.33 -31.44 9.36
CA ASN A 376 3.49 -31.15 10.78
C ASN A 376 3.96 -29.72 11.08
N ASP A 377 4.58 -29.01 10.13
CA ASP A 377 4.94 -27.59 10.30
C ASP A 377 3.73 -26.66 10.18
N ILE A 378 2.66 -27.09 9.50
CA ILE A 378 1.39 -26.34 9.46
C ILE A 378 0.72 -26.40 10.84
N LEU A 379 0.84 -27.52 11.56
CA LEU A 379 0.29 -27.69 12.91
C LEU A 379 1.22 -27.23 14.04
N SER A 380 2.54 -27.21 13.84
CA SER A 380 3.50 -26.73 14.86
C SER A 380 3.41 -25.21 15.04
N VAL A 381 3.04 -24.46 14.00
CA VAL A 381 2.64 -23.05 14.09
C VAL A 381 1.39 -22.87 14.96
N MET A 382 0.53 -23.88 15.09
CA MET A 382 -0.66 -23.82 15.94
C MET A 382 -0.42 -24.21 17.40
N ASN A 383 0.63 -24.97 17.72
CA ASN A 383 0.88 -25.46 19.10
C ASN A 383 2.18 -24.94 19.75
N GLY A 384 3.01 -24.16 19.06
CA GLY A 384 4.30 -23.69 19.54
C GLY A 384 4.32 -22.38 20.34
N VAL A 385 3.21 -21.66 20.48
CA VAL A 385 3.15 -20.37 21.22
C VAL A 385 2.38 -20.51 22.53
N ARG A 386 2.78 -21.50 23.34
CA ARG A 386 2.47 -21.49 24.79
C ARG A 386 3.58 -20.85 25.64
N GLU A 387 4.72 -20.49 25.07
CA GLU A 387 5.86 -19.93 25.85
C GLU A 387 6.49 -18.64 25.30
N ALA A 388 5.91 -17.99 24.28
CA ALA A 388 6.26 -16.61 23.93
C ALA A 388 5.11 -15.68 24.36
N GLN A 389 5.06 -15.37 25.66
CA GLN A 389 4.11 -14.42 26.21
C GLN A 389 4.36 -13.01 25.64
N SER A 390 3.27 -12.41 25.15
CA SER A 390 3.09 -10.96 24.93
C SER A 390 3.80 -10.31 23.74
N MET A 391 3.31 -10.55 22.52
CA MET A 391 3.22 -9.50 21.48
C MET A 391 1.95 -9.72 20.65
N THR A 392 1.08 -8.72 20.70
CA THR A 392 -0.33 -8.74 20.33
C THR A 392 -0.55 -8.49 18.83
N ILE A 393 -1.25 -9.44 18.18
CA ILE A 393 -2.41 -9.34 17.25
C ILE A 393 -2.47 -8.17 16.24
N GLY A 394 -2.57 -8.53 14.94
CA GLY A 394 -3.51 -7.91 13.98
C GLY A 394 -2.95 -6.92 12.96
N ALA A 395 -2.20 -7.40 11.96
CA ALA A 395 -1.54 -6.57 10.94
C ALA A 395 -2.46 -5.97 9.84
N PHE A 396 -3.75 -6.35 9.76
CA PHE A 396 -4.72 -5.65 8.89
C PHE A 396 -5.42 -4.46 9.58
N ILE A 397 -5.38 -4.39 10.91
CA ILE A 397 -5.95 -3.28 11.71
C ILE A 397 -4.84 -2.31 12.18
N TRP A 398 -3.57 -2.63 11.90
CA TRP A 398 -2.40 -1.96 12.48
C TRP A 398 -2.07 -0.55 11.98
N LEU A 399 -3.03 0.18 11.42
CA LEU A 399 -2.87 1.62 11.21
C LEU A 399 -3.85 2.53 11.98
N CYS A 400 -4.71 1.99 12.86
CA CYS A 400 -5.69 2.81 13.61
C CYS A 400 -5.69 2.64 15.14
N ILE A 401 -4.65 2.11 15.78
CA ILE A 401 -4.60 2.06 17.27
C ILE A 401 -3.36 2.80 17.79
N ARG A 402 -3.56 4.09 18.14
CA ARG A 402 -2.66 4.87 18.99
C ARG A 402 -3.07 4.71 20.46
N ILE A 403 -2.14 4.14 21.22
CA ILE A 403 -1.72 4.44 22.61
C ILE A 403 -2.74 5.20 23.50
N PHE A 404 -3.19 4.50 24.55
CA PHE A 404 -3.67 5.05 25.84
C PHE A 404 -2.72 6.09 26.44
#